data_AF-A0A2N0KWV5-F1
#
_entry.id   AF-A0A2N0KWV5-F1
#
_cell.length_a   1.000
_cell.length_b   1.000
_cell.length_c   1.000
_cell.angle_alpha   90.00
_cell.angle_beta   90.00
_cell.angle_gamma   90.00
#
_symmetry.space_group_name_H-M   'P 1'
#
loop_
_entity.id
_entity.type
_entity.pdbx_description
1 polymer ?
#
loop_
_entity_poly.entity_id
_entity_poly.type
_entity_poly.pdbx_seq_one_letter_code
_entity_poly.pdbx_strand_id
1 'polypeptide(L)' 'MFNACTTTRIFCRPNCPPGRRTKPENRTAFVDADSATEAGFRACLVCLPIEGPPGPWISKSARRQINP' A
#
# COMPACT_ATOMS: atom_id res chain seq x y z
N MET A 1 -4.10 -8.02 -2.93
CA MET A 1 -4.89 -6.83 -3.26
C MET A 1 -4.19 -5.57 -2.76
N PHE A 2 -3.70 -4.74 -3.68
CA PHE A 2 -3.01 -3.48 -3.43
C PHE A 2 -3.74 -2.33 -4.13
N ASN A 3 -3.70 -1.14 -3.53
CA ASN A 3 -4.25 0.08 -4.12
C ASN A 3 -3.11 0.97 -4.60
N ALA A 4 -3.16 1.42 -5.84
CA ALA A 4 -2.21 2.34 -6.42
C ALA A 4 -2.85 3.67 -6.77
N CYS A 5 -2.06 4.72 -6.70
CA CYS A 5 -2.46 6.08 -7.04
C CYS A 5 -1.72 6.50 -8.31
N THR A 6 -2.46 6.74 -9.39
CA THR A 6 -1.89 7.05 -10.73
C THR A 6 -1.09 8.35 -10.74
N THR A 7 -1.52 9.34 -9.95
CA THR A 7 -0.86 10.65 -9.87
C THR A 7 0.48 10.62 -9.12
N THR A 8 0.58 9.82 -8.06
CA THR A 8 1.81 9.72 -7.25
C THR A 8 2.68 8.53 -7.66
N ARG A 9 2.16 7.63 -8.50
CA ARG A 9 2.77 6.34 -8.85
C ARG A 9 3.18 5.53 -7.62
N ILE A 10 2.36 5.54 -6.58
CA ILE A 10 2.60 4.78 -5.33
C ILE A 10 1.54 3.72 -5.16
N PHE A 11 1.95 2.48 -4.84
CA PHE A 11 1.04 1.42 -4.41
C PHE A 11 1.11 1.18 -2.89
N CYS A 12 -0.04 0.85 -2.32
CA CYS A 12 -0.32 0.78 -0.89
C CYS A 12 -1.13 -0.48 -0.55
N ARG A 13 -1.10 -0.88 0.72
CA ARG A 13 -2.02 -1.88 1.27
C ARG A 13 -3.45 -1.35 1.39
N PRO A 14 -4.45 -2.25 1.50
CA PRO A 14 -5.81 -1.87 1.90
C PRO A 14 -5.78 -1.10 3.22
N ASN A 15 -6.63 -0.08 3.36
CA ASN A 15 -6.74 0.76 4.56
C ASN A 15 -5.49 1.61 4.92
N CYS A 16 -4.50 1.70 4.04
CA CYS A 16 -3.35 2.57 4.23
C CYS A 16 -3.79 4.06 4.27
N PRO A 17 -3.34 4.87 5.24
CA PRO A 17 -3.77 6.27 5.38
C PRO A 17 -3.54 7.13 4.12
N PRO A 18 -2.36 7.14 3.45
CA PRO A 18 -2.20 7.85 2.19
C PRO A 18 -3.07 7.27 1.07
N GLY A 19 -3.20 5.93 0.98
CA GLY A 19 -4.06 5.29 -0.03
C GLY A 19 -5.54 5.62 0.15
N ARG A 20 -6.01 5.82 1.39
CA ARG A 20 -7.40 6.20 1.72
C ARG A 20 -7.76 7.60 1.21
N ARG A 21 -6.77 8.49 1.07
CA ARG A 21 -6.94 9.86 0.57
C ARG A 21 -6.92 9.95 -0.95
N THR A 22 -6.48 8.91 -1.65
CA THR A 22 -6.50 8.86 -3.11
C THR A 22 -7.94 8.98 -3.62
N LYS A 23 -8.17 9.96 -4.50
CA LYS A 23 -9.45 10.09 -5.21
C LYS A 23 -9.76 8.82 -5.99
N PRO A 24 -11.02 8.37 -6.05
CA PRO A 24 -11.39 7.14 -6.77
C PRO A 24 -10.97 7.16 -8.24
N GLU A 25 -11.02 8.33 -8.89
CA GLU A 25 -10.59 8.54 -10.28
C GLU A 25 -9.12 8.22 -10.52
N ASN A 26 -8.27 8.38 -9.51
CA ASN A 26 -6.83 8.13 -9.59
C ASN A 26 -6.43 6.82 -8.91
N ARG A 27 -7.41 5.99 -8.51
CA ARG A 27 -7.14 4.73 -7.82
C ARG A 27 -7.15 3.57 -8.80
N THR A 28 -6.07 2.80 -8.82
CA THR A 28 -5.94 1.53 -9.53
C THR A 28 -5.76 0.41 -8.52
N ALA A 29 -6.21 -0.81 -8.82
CA ALA A 29 -5.98 -1.96 -7.95
C ALA A 29 -5.06 -2.97 -8.64
N PHE A 30 -4.19 -3.60 -7.85
CA PHE A 30 -3.29 -4.68 -8.29
C PHE A 30 -3.50 -5.93 -7.44
N VAL A 31 -3.31 -7.10 -8.04
CA VAL A 31 -3.47 -8.39 -7.36
C VAL A 31 -2.31 -8.58 -6.37
N ASP A 32 -1.10 -8.40 -6.85
CA ASP A 32 0.17 -8.55 -6.14
C ASP A 32 1.06 -7.29 -6.24
N ALA A 33 2.13 -7.27 -5.47
CA ALA A 33 3.07 -6.14 -5.41
C ALA A 33 4.02 -6.11 -6.62
N ASP A 34 4.26 -7.27 -7.24
CA ASP A 34 5.14 -7.41 -8.39
C ASP A 34 4.53 -6.74 -9.61
N SER A 35 3.27 -7.08 -9.93
CA SER A 35 2.45 -6.45 -10.98
C SER A 35 2.41 -4.92 -10.86
N ALA A 36 2.32 -4.40 -9.62
CA ALA A 36 2.33 -2.96 -9.39
C ALA A 36 3.71 -2.33 -9.67
N THR A 37 4.78 -3.04 -9.33
CA THR A 37 6.15 -2.60 -9.55
C THR A 37 6.51 -2.65 -11.05
N GLU A 38 6.12 -3.71 -11.75
CA GLU A 38 6.25 -3.85 -13.21
C GLU A 38 5.47 -2.75 -13.95
N ALA A 39 4.29 -2.37 -13.45
CA ALA A 39 3.53 -1.23 -13.97
C ALA A 39 4.15 0.15 -13.66
N GLY A 40 5.31 0.19 -12.99
CA GLY A 40 6.07 1.39 -12.68
C GLY A 40 5.56 2.16 -11.45
N PHE A 41 4.91 1.48 -10.50
CA PHE A 41 4.53 2.07 -9.22
C PHE A 41 5.56 1.74 -8.14
N ARG A 42 5.93 2.72 -7.33
CA ARG A 42 6.81 2.51 -6.17
C ARG A 42 6.02 2.06 -4.94
N ALA A 43 6.67 1.27 -4.09
CA ALA A 43 6.09 0.86 -2.81
C ALA A 43 5.90 2.06 -1.85
N CYS A 44 4.78 2.08 -1.13
CA CYS A 44 4.50 3.11 -0.15
C CYS A 44 5.41 2.99 1.09
N LEU A 45 6.11 4.08 1.41
CA LEU A 45 7.03 4.16 2.56
C LEU A 45 6.33 4.20 3.93
N VAL A 46 5.00 4.36 3.97
CA VAL A 46 4.22 4.41 5.22
C VAL A 46 3.71 3.03 5.59
N CYS A 47 3.08 2.34 4.64
CA CYS A 47 2.58 0.99 4.88
C CYS A 47 3.59 -0.10 4.61
N LEU A 48 4.70 0.20 3.93
CA LEU A 48 5.75 -0.74 3.53
C LEU A 48 5.12 -2.02 3.00
N PRO A 49 4.38 -1.97 1.87
CA PRO A 49 3.53 -3.07 1.43
C PRO A 49 4.33 -4.35 1.16
N ILE A 50 5.62 -4.21 0.85
CA ILE A 50 6.60 -5.26 0.59
C ILE A 50 7.31 -5.76 1.86
N GLU A 51 7.12 -5.11 3.01
CA GLU A 51 7.75 -5.49 4.29
C GLU A 51 6.68 -5.79 5.35
N GLY A 52 6.92 -6.85 6.14
CA GLY A 52 6.04 -7.23 7.24
C GLY A 52 4.84 -8.11 6.85
N PRO A 53 3.99 -8.47 7.84
CA PRO A 53 2.98 -9.51 7.69
C PRO A 53 1.95 -9.14 6.62
N PRO A 54 1.47 -10.05 5.75
CA PRO A 54 0.49 -9.74 4.71
C PRO A 54 -0.85 -9.24 5.27
N GLY A 55 -1.67 -8.60 4.44
CA GLY A 55 -3.01 -8.12 4.83
C GLY A 55 -3.16 -6.59 4.92
N PRO A 56 -4.29 -6.11 5.48
CA PRO A 56 -4.58 -4.67 5.57
C PRO A 56 -3.54 -3.93 6.41
N TRP A 57 -3.37 -2.64 6.13
CA TRP A 57 -2.49 -1.81 6.94
C TRP A 57 -3.05 -1.66 8.37
N ILE A 58 -2.17 -1.91 9.34
CA ILE A 58 -2.38 -1.64 10.76
C ILE A 58 -1.49 -0.49 11.22
N SER A 59 -1.90 0.23 12.27
CA SER A 59 -1.17 1.39 12.79
C SER A 59 0.25 1.04 13.23
N LYS A 60 1.15 2.02 13.23
CA LYS A 60 2.54 1.84 13.72
C LYS A 60 2.56 1.29 15.16
N SER A 61 1.66 1.79 16.01
CA SER A 61 1.50 1.34 17.39
C SER A 61 1.06 -0.13 17.49
N ALA A 62 0.21 -0.59 16.57
CA ALA A 62 -0.19 -1.99 16.50
C ALA A 62 0.93 -2.90 15.96
N ARG A 63 1.72 -2.44 14.97
CA ARG A 63 2.87 -3.20 14.44
C ARG A 63 3.92 -3.49 15.50
N ARG A 64 4.20 -2.51 16.37
CA ARG A 64 5.18 -2.64 17.46
C ARG A 64 4.82 -3.72 18.47
N GLN A 65 3.55 -4.09 18.57
CA GLN A 65 3.08 -5.15 19.45
C GLN A 65 3.19 -6.55 18.82
N ILE A 66 3.31 -6.63 17.49
CA ILE A 66 3.29 -7.91 16.74
C ILE A 66 4.71 -8.35 16.34
N ASN A 67 5.60 -7.41 16.04
CA ASN A 67 7.03 -7.65 15.83
C ASN A 67 7.81 -6.93 16.95
N PRO A 68 8.02 -7.56 18.12
CA PRO A 68 8.83 -6.99 19.20
C PRO A 68 10.29 -6.80 18.77
#